data_AF-A0AAV3S6A7-F1
#
_entry.id   AF-A0AAV3S6A7-F1
#
_cell.length_a   1.000
_cell.length_b   1.000
_cell.length_c   1.000
_cell.angle_alpha   90.00
_cell.angle_beta   90.00
_cell.angle_gamma   90.00
#
_symmetry.space_group_name_H-M   'P 1'
#
loop_
_entity.id
_entity.type
_entity.pdbx_description
1 polymer ?
#
loop_
_entity_poly.entity_id
_entity_poly.type
_entity_poly.pdbx_seq_one_letter_code
_entity_poly.pdbx_strand_id
1 'polypeptide(L)'
;MRSTLGSRVFEAAGSHSREFLGGVVGCVGLLHFAAWSTVGDGAGALAALEAGNVALAVDGLGGYASAHPAYVLAVVAGIAVLYSAQR
;
A
#
# COMPACT_ATOMS: atom_id res chain seq x y z
N MET A 1 -7.49 -1.52 -33.16
CA MET A 1 -6.86 -2.29 -32.05
C MET A 1 -7.56 -1.86 -30.77
N ARG A 2 -8.44 -2.72 -30.25
CA ARG A 2 -9.35 -2.40 -29.13
C ARG A 2 -8.57 -2.40 -27.80
N SER A 3 -8.83 -1.39 -26.99
CA SER A 3 -8.35 -1.22 -25.61
C SER A 3 -8.66 -2.48 -24.77
N THR A 4 -7.68 -3.36 -24.63
CA THR A 4 -7.79 -4.61 -23.85
C THR A 4 -7.57 -4.39 -22.36
N LEU A 5 -6.82 -3.36 -21.98
CA LEU A 5 -6.60 -2.99 -20.57
C LEU A 5 -7.84 -2.33 -19.99
N GLY A 6 -8.42 -1.35 -20.69
CA GLY A 6 -9.63 -0.68 -20.24
C GLY A 6 -10.80 -1.64 -20.07
N SER A 7 -11.02 -2.53 -21.05
CA SER A 7 -12.11 -3.51 -20.97
C SER A 7 -11.94 -4.46 -19.79
N ARG A 8 -10.73 -4.95 -19.51
CA ARG A 8 -10.44 -5.84 -18.38
C ARG A 8 -10.58 -5.14 -17.03
N VAL A 9 -10.21 -3.87 -16.94
CA VAL A 9 -10.39 -3.07 -15.71
C VAL A 9 -11.88 -2.85 -15.43
N PHE A 10 -12.66 -2.50 -16.45
CA PHE A 10 -14.11 -2.32 -16.30
C PHE A 10 -14.82 -3.65 -16.01
N GLU A 11 -14.37 -4.75 -16.61
CA GLU A 11 -14.91 -6.09 -16.37
C GLU A 11 -14.55 -6.62 -14.97
N ALA A 12 -13.33 -6.36 -14.47
CA ALA A 12 -12.93 -6.64 -13.10
C ALA A 12 -13.70 -5.77 -12.09
N ALA A 13 -13.88 -4.48 -12.38
CA ALA A 13 -14.70 -3.59 -11.56
C ALA A 13 -16.18 -4.01 -11.50
N GLY A 14 -16.69 -4.62 -12.58
CA GLY A 14 -18.08 -5.10 -12.66
C GLY A 14 -18.30 -6.48 -12.03
N SER A 15 -17.38 -7.43 -12.23
CA SER A 15 -17.52 -8.83 -11.79
C SER A 15 -16.93 -9.11 -10.41
N HIS A 16 -15.87 -8.40 -10.03
CA HIS A 16 -15.10 -8.58 -8.79
C HIS A 16 -14.90 -7.21 -8.10
N SER A 17 -15.98 -6.43 -8.01
CA SER A 17 -15.97 -5.04 -7.54
C SER A 17 -15.28 -4.86 -6.18
N ARG A 18 -15.48 -5.81 -5.25
CA ARG A 18 -14.81 -5.81 -3.93
C ARG A 18 -13.31 -6.06 -4.06
N GLU A 19 -12.88 -7.06 -4.84
CA GLU A 19 -11.46 -7.33 -5.03
C GLU A 19 -10.74 -6.14 -5.68
N PHE A 20 -11.37 -5.56 -6.70
CA PHE A 20 -10.86 -4.36 -7.36
C PHE A 20 -10.73 -3.18 -6.39
N LEU A 21 -11.77 -2.88 -5.61
CA LEU A 21 -11.73 -1.82 -4.60
C LEU A 21 -10.66 -2.07 -3.54
N GLY A 22 -10.57 -3.29 -3.01
CA GLY A 22 -9.55 -3.67 -2.03
C GLY A 22 -8.13 -3.52 -2.59
N GLY A 23 -7.91 -3.95 -3.82
CA GLY A 23 -6.64 -3.79 -4.52
C GLY A 23 -6.26 -2.31 -4.73
N VAL A 24 -7.17 -1.48 -5.24
CA VAL A 24 -6.91 -0.06 -5.48
C VAL A 24 -6.59 0.67 -4.18
N VAL A 25 -7.40 0.48 -3.13
CA VAL A 25 -7.21 1.15 -1.84
C VAL A 25 -5.90 0.71 -1.19
N GLY A 26 -5.58 -0.59 -1.21
CA GLY A 26 -4.32 -1.11 -0.70
C GLY A 26 -3.09 -0.55 -1.44
N CYS A 27 -3.16 -0.48 -2.78
CA CYS A 27 -2.09 0.06 -3.62
C CYS A 27 -1.78 1.54 -3.31
N VAL A 28 -2.78 2.36 -3.00
CA VAL A 28 -2.54 3.77 -2.64
C VAL A 28 -1.63 3.89 -1.42
N GLY A 29 -1.89 3.10 -0.37
CA GLY A 29 -1.07 3.10 0.83
C GLY A 29 0.36 2.62 0.57
N LEU A 30 0.52 1.56 -0.24
CA LEU A 30 1.82 1.01 -0.62
C LEU A 30 2.65 1.99 -1.47
N LEU A 31 2.02 2.64 -2.45
CA LEU A 31 2.71 3.61 -3.32
C LEU A 31 3.18 4.83 -2.54
N HIS A 32 2.36 5.31 -1.59
CA HIS A 32 2.77 6.42 -0.72
C HIS A 32 3.95 6.01 0.17
N PHE A 33 3.91 4.82 0.77
CA PHE A 33 5.02 4.31 1.58
C PHE A 33 6.31 4.15 0.77
N ALA A 34 6.20 3.58 -0.45
CA ALA A 34 7.34 3.44 -1.34
C ALA A 34 7.96 4.79 -1.71
N ALA A 35 7.13 5.80 -2.02
CA ALA A 35 7.62 7.15 -2.29
C ALA A 35 8.35 7.74 -1.06
N TRP A 36 7.74 7.67 0.12
CA TRP A 36 8.35 8.13 1.37
C TRP A 36 9.70 7.44 1.65
N SER A 37 9.81 6.13 1.42
CA SER A 37 11.02 5.35 1.74
C SER A 37 12.27 5.78 0.95
N THR A 38 12.11 6.61 -0.08
CA THR A 38 13.20 7.11 -0.92
C THR A 38 13.69 8.50 -0.55
N VAL A 39 13.08 9.15 0.45
CA VAL A 39 13.39 10.55 0.81
C VAL A 39 13.49 10.73 2.34
N GLY A 40 14.33 11.67 2.76
CA GLY A 40 14.43 12.12 4.16
C GLY A 40 14.50 10.97 5.17
N ASP A 41 13.62 11.02 6.17
CA ASP A 41 13.54 10.03 7.25
C ASP A 41 13.25 8.60 6.73
N GLY A 42 12.54 8.47 5.62
CA GLY A 42 12.23 7.17 5.03
C GLY A 42 13.46 6.46 4.46
N ALA A 43 14.34 7.20 3.80
CA ALA A 43 15.61 6.67 3.34
C ALA A 43 16.51 6.23 4.51
N GLY A 44 16.49 7.00 5.62
CA GLY A 44 17.21 6.66 6.85
C GLY A 44 16.68 5.38 7.50
N ALA A 45 15.36 5.22 7.59
CA ALA A 45 14.73 4.01 8.12
C ALA A 45 15.04 2.77 7.28
N LEU A 46 15.07 2.89 5.95
CA LEU A 46 15.43 1.80 5.05
C LEU A 46 16.91 1.41 5.20
N ALA A 47 17.82 2.38 5.23
CA ALA A 47 19.23 2.13 5.47
C ALA A 47 19.48 1.45 6.83
N ALA A 48 18.73 1.84 7.87
CA ALA A 48 18.79 1.19 9.18
C ALA A 48 18.36 -0.27 9.13
N LEU A 49 17.30 -0.58 8.36
CA LEU A 49 16.82 -1.93 8.15
C LEU A 49 17.87 -2.79 7.42
N GLU A 50 18.47 -2.24 6.36
CA GLU A 50 19.54 -2.89 5.59
C GLU A 50 20.80 -3.15 6.44
N ALA A 51 21.11 -2.26 7.38
CA ALA A 51 22.19 -2.42 8.35
C ALA A 51 21.83 -3.38 9.51
N GLY A 52 20.62 -3.94 9.54
CA GLY A 52 20.14 -4.82 10.62
C GLY A 52 19.81 -4.09 11.93
N ASN A 53 19.79 -2.75 11.93
CA ASN A 53 19.41 -1.95 13.08
C ASN A 53 17.89 -1.81 13.16
N VAL A 54 17.23 -2.88 13.61
CA VAL A 54 15.77 -2.97 13.71
C VAL A 54 15.18 -1.89 14.62
N ALA A 55 15.86 -1.50 15.71
CA ALA A 55 15.34 -0.48 16.62
C ALA A 55 15.18 0.87 15.92
N LEU A 56 16.19 1.30 15.16
CA LEU A 56 16.16 2.57 14.42
C LEU A 56 15.19 2.50 13.23
N ALA A 57 15.14 1.36 12.55
CA ALA A 57 14.16 1.13 11.48
C ALA A 57 12.71 1.21 12.01
N VAL A 58 12.42 0.59 13.16
CA VAL A 58 11.10 0.61 13.79
C VAL A 58 10.71 2.03 14.22
N ASP A 59 11.64 2.81 14.76
CA ASP A 59 11.38 4.20 15.12
C ASP A 59 10.97 5.04 13.89
N GLY A 60 11.72 4.93 12.79
CA GLY A 60 11.40 5.59 11.53
C GLY A 60 10.06 5.15 10.93
N LEU A 61 9.77 3.85 10.94
CA LEU A 61 8.47 3.30 10.50
C LEU A 61 7.32 3.75 11.41
N GLY A 62 7.55 3.87 12.72
CA GLY A 62 6.59 4.39 13.69
C GLY A 62 6.28 5.86 13.46
N GLY A 63 7.31 6.65 13.12
CA GLY A 63 7.19 8.04 12.68
C GLY A 63 6.31 8.15 11.43
N TYR A 64 6.57 7.33 10.41
CA TYR A 64 5.72 7.26 9.20
C TYR A 64 4.27 6.95 9.55
N ALA A 65 4.02 5.91 10.35
CA ALA A 65 2.65 5.50 10.70
C ALA A 65 1.90 6.60 11.47
N SER A 66 2.60 7.34 12.31
CA SER A 66 2.04 8.45 13.09
C SER A 66 1.74 9.68 12.23
N ALA A 67 2.62 10.01 11.27
CA ALA A 67 2.44 11.14 10.36
C ALA A 67 1.43 10.86 9.24
N HIS A 68 1.29 9.59 8.85
CA HIS A 68 0.54 9.16 7.66
C HIS A 68 -0.48 8.05 7.96
N PRO A 69 -1.35 8.19 9.00
CA PRO A 69 -2.24 7.10 9.44
C PRO A 69 -3.25 6.70 8.36
N ALA A 70 -3.67 7.63 7.50
CA ALA A 70 -4.60 7.35 6.41
C ALA A 70 -4.04 6.33 5.40
N TYR A 71 -2.75 6.39 5.10
CA TYR A 71 -2.12 5.48 4.14
C TYR A 71 -1.87 4.10 4.75
N VAL A 72 -1.59 4.03 6.06
CA VAL A 72 -1.56 2.76 6.79
C VAL A 72 -2.94 2.12 6.80
N LEU A 73 -3.99 2.89 7.11
CA LEU A 73 -5.37 2.41 7.04
C LEU A 73 -5.78 1.99 5.63
N ALA A 74 -5.31 2.67 4.59
CA ALA A 74 -5.58 2.27 3.20
C ALA A 74 -5.02 0.87 2.90
N VAL A 75 -3.81 0.54 3.35
CA VAL A 75 -3.27 -0.83 3.23
C VAL A 75 -4.13 -1.83 3.98
N VAL A 76 -4.43 -1.56 5.26
CA VAL A 76 -5.19 -2.48 6.12
C VAL A 76 -6.62 -2.70 5.59
N ALA A 77 -7.31 -1.63 5.22
CA ALA A 77 -8.66 -1.68 4.66
C ALA A 77 -8.66 -2.40 3.31
N GLY A 78 -7.68 -2.12 2.44
CA GLY A 78 -7.53 -2.81 1.16
C GLY A 78 -7.39 -4.32 1.33
N ILE A 79 -6.51 -4.75 2.23
CA ILE A 79 -6.33 -6.16 2.60
C ILE A 79 -7.63 -6.76 3.15
N ALA A 80 -8.30 -6.09 4.09
CA ALA A 80 -9.54 -6.57 4.69
C ALA A 80 -10.64 -6.77 3.63
N VAL A 81 -10.77 -5.84 2.69
CA VAL A 81 -11.73 -5.94 1.59
C VAL A 81 -11.38 -7.11 0.67
N LEU A 82 -10.11 -7.28 0.29
CA LEU A 82 -9.65 -8.43 -0.52
C LEU A 82 -9.99 -9.76 0.16
N TYR A 83 -9.67 -9.92 1.45
CA TYR A 83 -10.01 -11.13 2.21
C TYR A 83 -11.53 -11.35 2.33
N SER A 84 -12.31 -10.28 2.45
CA SER A 84 -13.77 -10.38 2.50
C SER A 84 -14.39 -10.83 1.18
N ALA A 85 -13.72 -10.56 0.06
CA ALA A 85 -14.18 -10.94 -1.27
C ALA A 85 -13.94 -12.42 -1.60
N GLN A 86 -13.01 -13.07 -0.88
CA GLN A 86 -12.68 -14.48 -1.01
C GLN A 86 -13.58 -15.42 -0.17
N ARG A 87 -14.52 -14.87 0.60
CA ARG A 87 -15.48 -15.61 1.44
C ARG A 87 -16.87 -15.60 0.81
#